data_AF-A6TQS7-F1
#
_entry.id   AF-A6TQS7-F1
#
_cell.length_a   1.000
_cell.length_b   1.000
_cell.length_c   1.000
_cell.angle_alpha   90.00
_cell.angle_beta   90.00
_cell.angle_gamma   90.00
#
_symmetry.space_group_name_H-M   'P 1'
#
loop_
_entity.id
_entity.type
_entity.pdbx_description
1 polymer ?
#
loop_
_entity_poly.entity_id
_entity_poly.type
_entity_poly.pdbx_seq_one_letter_code
_entity_poly.pdbx_strand_id
1 'polypeptide(L)' 'MKTRITVGGVPWEELTEDHQQRVKDFVTGHVRRIVSEEVNSMIEKGKSMEEIKRFLKIN' A
#
# COMPACT_ATOMS: atom_id res chain seq x y z
N MET A 1 8.68 -6.80 -21.85
CA MET A 1 8.90 -7.79 -20.77
C MET A 1 7.80 -7.60 -19.73
N LYS A 2 7.01 -8.63 -19.41
CA LYS A 2 6.15 -8.59 -18.21
C LYS A 2 7.06 -8.86 -17.01
N THR A 3 7.18 -7.90 -16.11
CA THR A 3 7.91 -8.09 -14.85
C THR A 3 7.20 -9.19 -14.06
N ARG A 4 7.81 -10.37 -13.94
CA ARG A 4 7.26 -11.45 -13.11
C ARG A 4 7.45 -11.06 -11.65
N ILE A 5 6.36 -10.88 -10.93
CA ILE A 5 6.40 -10.67 -9.48
C ILE A 5 6.66 -12.03 -8.85
N THR A 6 7.75 -12.15 -8.09
CA THR A 6 8.06 -13.34 -7.31
C THR A 6 8.05 -13.00 -5.82
N VAL A 7 7.42 -13.85 -5.01
CA VAL A 7 7.47 -13.75 -3.54
C VAL A 7 8.29 -14.93 -3.02
N GLY A 8 9.41 -14.65 -2.36
CA GLY A 8 10.31 -15.70 -1.86
C GLY A 8 10.89 -16.60 -2.98
N GLY A 9 11.02 -16.08 -4.20
CA GLY A 9 11.51 -16.84 -5.36
C GLY A 9 10.42 -17.61 -6.12
N VAL A 10 9.18 -17.64 -5.63
CA VAL A 10 8.05 -18.29 -6.31
C VAL A 10 7.24 -17.25 -7.09
N PRO A 11 6.92 -17.47 -8.37
CA PRO A 11 6.04 -16.59 -9.14
C PRO A 11 4.68 -16.40 -8.46
N TRP A 12 4.15 -15.18 -8.48
CA TRP A 12 2.86 -14.85 -7.86
C TRP A 12 1.73 -15.79 -8.27
N GLU A 13 1.69 -16.14 -9.56
CA GLU A 13 0.63 -16.97 -10.16
C GLU A 13 0.74 -18.45 -9.74
N GLU A 14 1.86 -18.86 -9.15
CA GLU A 14 2.10 -20.21 -8.61
C GLU A 14 1.83 -20.28 -7.10
N LEU A 15 1.57 -19.14 -6.44
CA LEU A 15 1.20 -19.13 -5.02
C LEU A 15 -0.25 -19.60 -4.84
N THR A 16 -0.50 -20.35 -3.76
CA THR A 16 -1.87 -20.67 -3.33
C THR A 16 -2.63 -19.41 -2.94
N GLU A 17 -3.96 -19.46 -2.98
CA GLU A 17 -4.83 -18.33 -2.60
C GLU A 17 -4.52 -17.83 -1.18
N ASP A 18 -4.33 -18.75 -0.22
CA ASP A 18 -3.95 -18.41 1.16
C ASP A 18 -2.62 -17.65 1.25
N HIS A 19 -1.61 -18.07 0.48
CA HIS A 19 -0.33 -17.37 0.46
C HIS A 19 -0.46 -15.98 -0.17
N GLN A 20 -1.18 -15.87 -1.29
CA GLN A 20 -1.46 -14.58 -1.90
C GLN A 20 -2.20 -13.66 -0.92
N GLN A 21 -3.17 -14.18 -0.17
CA GLN A 21 -3.92 -13.42 0.81
C GLN A 21 -3.02 -12.93 1.95
N ARG A 22 -2.17 -13.79 2.52
CA ARG A 22 -1.20 -13.38 3.55
C ARG A 22 -0.26 -12.27 3.07
N VAL A 23 0.21 -12.36 1.81
CA VAL A 23 1.06 -11.31 1.23
C VAL A 23 0.28 -10.02 1.06
N LYS A 24 -0.96 -10.07 0.56
CA LYS A 24 -1.83 -8.90 0.46
C LYS A 24 -2.06 -8.26 1.81
N ASP A 25 -2.37 -9.04 2.85
CA ASP A 25 -2.62 -8.54 4.20
C ASP A 25 -1.37 -7.88 4.78
N PHE A 26 -0.20 -8.53 4.63
CA PHE A 26 1.08 -7.99 5.05
C PHE A 26 1.38 -6.65 4.39
N VAL A 27 1.29 -6.59 3.06
CA VAL A 27 1.56 -5.36 2.28
C VAL A 27 0.55 -4.28 2.64
N THR A 28 -0.74 -4.63 2.74
CA THR A 28 -1.81 -3.68 3.08
C THR A 28 -1.60 -3.08 4.47
N GLY A 29 -1.18 -3.88 5.46
CA GLY A 29 -0.84 -3.40 6.79
C GLY A 29 0.31 -2.39 6.78
N HIS A 30 1.37 -2.67 6.03
CA HIS A 30 2.52 -1.77 5.88
C HIS A 30 2.14 -0.46 5.20
N VAL A 31 1.42 -0.55 4.07
CA VAL A 31 0.95 0.63 3.33
C VAL A 31 0.01 1.46 4.20
N ARG A 32 -0.93 0.85 4.92
CA ARG A 32 -1.84 1.57 5.82
C ARG A 32 -1.08 2.37 6.87
N ARG A 33 -0.02 1.80 7.45
CA ARG A 33 0.82 2.50 8.44
C ARG A 33 1.51 3.72 7.80
N ILE A 34 2.21 3.52 6.68
CA ILE A 34 2.95 4.58 5.98
C ILE A 34 2.00 5.72 5.57
N VAL A 35 0.85 5.38 4.98
CA VAL A 35 -0.13 6.38 4.54
C VAL A 35 -0.70 7.14 5.74
N SER A 36 -0.99 6.46 6.85
CA SER A 36 -1.48 7.12 8.07
C SER A 36 -0.44 8.08 8.66
N GLU A 37 0.82 7.67 8.72
CA GLU A 37 1.93 8.52 9.19
C GLU A 37 2.09 9.77 8.33
N GLU A 38 2.03 9.63 7.01
CA GLU A 38 2.15 10.78 6.09
C GLU A 38 0.95 11.72 6.21
N VAL A 39 -0.29 11.19 6.28
CA VAL A 39 -1.49 12.01 6.46
C VAL A 39 -1.44 12.78 7.78
N ASN A 40 -1.03 12.13 8.88
CA ASN A 40 -0.85 12.82 10.16
C ASN A 40 0.20 13.92 10.07
N SER A 41 1.35 13.66 9.43
CA SER A 41 2.37 14.68 9.21
C SER A 41 1.86 15.87 8.38
N MET A 42 1.01 15.61 7.37
CA MET A 42 0.38 16.67 6.59
C MET A 42 -0.55 17.53 7.45
N ILE A 43 -1.33 16.92 8.33
CA ILE A 43 -2.21 17.63 9.27
C ILE A 43 -1.38 18.50 10.22
N GLU A 44 -0.30 17.96 10.80
CA GLU A 44 0.60 18.70 11.68
C GLU A 44 1.26 19.90 10.98
N LYS A 45 1.54 19.78 9.68
CA LYS A 45 2.03 20.87 8.82
C LYS A 45 0.95 21.87 8.41
N GLY A 46 -0.28 21.72 8.88
CA GLY A 46 -1.40 22.62 8.59
C GLY A 46 -1.98 22.46 7.19
N LYS A 47 -1.81 21.30 6.54
CA LYS A 47 -2.38 21.04 5.21
C LYS A 47 -3.91 20.95 5.26
N SER A 48 -4.55 21.48 4.23
CA SER A 48 -6.00 21.42 4.10
C SER A 48 -6.47 20.00 3.72
N MET A 49 -7.73 19.71 4.03
CA MET A 49 -8.36 18.44 3.64
C MET A 49 -8.30 18.19 2.12
N GLU A 50 -8.42 19.23 1.30
CA GLU A 50 -8.33 19.13 -0.16
C GLU A 50 -6.91 18.78 -0.64
N GLU A 51 -5.86 19.27 0.03
CA GLU A 51 -4.49 18.85 -0.26
C GLU A 51 -4.25 17.39 0.11
N ILE A 52 -4.80 16.93 1.24
CA ILE A 52 -4.71 15.54 1.68
C ILE A 52 -5.46 14.61 0.72
N LYS A 53 -6.68 14.97 0.30
CA LYS A 53 -7.44 14.23 -0.71
C LYS A 53 -6.69 14.13 -2.04
N ARG A 54 -6.10 15.24 -2.51
CA ARG A 54 -5.25 15.24 -3.71
C ARG A 54 -4.04 14.31 -3.58
N PHE A 55 -3.37 14.30 -2.42
CA PHE A 55 -2.28 13.38 -2.14
C PHE A 55 -2.73 11.91 -2.20
N LEU A 56 -3.87 11.61 -1.56
CA LEU A 56 -4.45 10.26 -1.53
C LEU A 56 -5.13 9.87 -2.84
N LYS A 57 -5.23 10.78 -3.82
CA LYS A 57 -5.97 10.62 -5.07
C LYS A 57 -7.43 10.19 -4.84
N ILE A 58 -8.02 10.72 -3.78
CA ILE A 58 -9.45 10.56 -3.46
C ILE A 58 -10.15 11.79 -4.03
N ASN A 59 -11.19 11.57 -4.84
CA ASN A 59 -12.07 12.62 -5.35
C ASN A 59 -13.15 12.96 -4.34
#